data_AF-A0A1V5TIE0-F1
#
_entry.id   AF-A0A1V5TIE0-F1
#
_cell.length_a   1.000
_cell.length_b   1.000
_cell.length_c   1.000
_cell.angle_alpha   90.00
_cell.angle_beta   90.00
_cell.angle_gamma   90.00
#
_symmetry.space_group_name_H-M   'P 1'
#
loop_
_entity.id
_entity.type
_entity.pdbx_description
1 polymer ?
#
loop_
_entity_poly.entity_id
_entity_poly.type
_entity_poly.pdbx_seq_one_letter_code
_entity_poly.pdbx_strand_id
1 'polypeptide(L)'
;MSENIMCDFCGAEISKESEFCLKCGTLFVDDLNCFNHPDDDARGVCVICHQAYCKKCGLRVNGAFLCDQHSNYEIYEGMVRVFGSSDEQQVNYYKSILEENNLHPFVYERKTSPLSIGGVDYSIFNAGGDTGKRLASEIKLMVPCSEFLQAEKIIDELEHSTEQ
;
A
#
# COMPACT_ATOMS: atom_id res chain seq x y z
N MET A 1 14.09 -29.26 8.21
CA MET A 1 13.31 -28.76 9.35
C MET A 1 13.45 -27.26 9.32
N SER A 2 12.42 -26.54 8.89
CA SER A 2 12.45 -25.08 8.78
C SER A 2 12.26 -24.51 10.19
N GLU A 3 13.34 -23.98 10.77
CA GLU A 3 13.22 -23.23 12.03
C GLU A 3 12.59 -21.88 11.70
N ASN A 4 11.27 -21.76 11.93
CA ASN A 4 10.56 -20.49 11.84
C ASN A 4 10.67 -19.77 13.19
N ILE A 5 11.07 -18.50 13.18
CA ILE A 5 10.99 -17.60 14.33
C ILE A 5 9.80 -16.66 14.13
N MET A 6 9.15 -16.25 15.21
CA MET A 6 8.15 -15.19 15.13
C MET A 6 8.82 -13.83 15.27
N CYS A 7 8.44 -12.89 14.41
CA CYS A 7 8.85 -11.50 14.58
C CYS A 7 8.21 -10.92 15.85
N ASP A 8 9.05 -10.44 16.77
CA ASP A 8 8.62 -9.82 18.04
C ASP A 8 7.70 -8.59 17.82
N PHE A 9 7.84 -7.90 16.68
CA PHE A 9 7.09 -6.69 16.37
C PHE A 9 5.73 -6.92 15.69
N CYS A 10 5.61 -7.88 14.79
CA CYS A 10 4.38 -8.07 14.00
C CYS A 10 3.76 -9.46 14.15
N GLY A 11 4.40 -10.37 14.89
CA GLY A 11 3.96 -11.75 15.07
C GLY A 11 4.04 -12.61 13.81
N ALA A 12 4.66 -12.14 12.74
CA ALA A 12 4.79 -12.91 11.50
C ALA A 12 5.81 -14.04 11.67
N GLU A 13 5.48 -15.21 11.13
CA GLU A 13 6.42 -16.32 11.00
C GLU A 13 7.44 -16.00 9.91
N ILE A 14 8.72 -15.97 10.28
CA ILE A 14 9.84 -15.71 9.39
C ILE A 14 10.86 -16.85 9.53
N SER A 15 11.60 -17.14 8.46
CA SER A 15 12.69 -18.10 8.54
C SER A 15 13.80 -17.54 9.44
N LYS A 16 14.42 -18.39 10.25
CA LYS A 16 15.55 -17.99 11.12
C LYS A 16 16.77 -17.46 10.36
N GLU A 17 16.84 -17.76 9.08
CA GLU A 17 17.89 -17.29 8.14
C GLU A 17 17.56 -15.90 7.55
N SER A 18 16.37 -15.36 7.81
CA SER A 18 15.96 -14.05 7.30
C SER A 18 16.60 -12.92 8.10
N GLU A 19 17.26 -12.00 7.40
CA GLU A 19 17.95 -10.85 7.99
C GLU A 19 16.98 -9.76 8.47
N PHE A 20 15.77 -9.74 7.91
CA PHE A 20 14.72 -8.79 8.25
C PHE A 20 13.32 -9.39 8.05
N CYS A 21 12.32 -8.76 8.65
CA CYS A 21 10.93 -9.16 8.52
C CYS A 21 10.31 -8.52 7.28
N LEU A 22 9.89 -9.35 6.32
CA LEU A 22 9.18 -8.90 5.11
C LEU A 22 7.85 -8.18 5.40
N LYS A 23 7.21 -8.51 6.53
CA LYS A 23 5.87 -7.97 6.85
C LYS A 23 5.90 -6.58 7.51
N CYS A 24 6.93 -6.30 8.33
CA CYS A 24 6.99 -5.07 9.11
C CYS A 24 8.28 -4.25 8.94
N GLY A 25 9.28 -4.80 8.24
CA GLY A 25 10.55 -4.12 8.02
C GLY A 25 11.49 -4.11 9.23
N THR A 26 11.20 -4.91 10.27
CA THR A 26 12.11 -5.01 11.42
C THR A 26 13.37 -5.77 11.02
N LEU A 27 14.52 -5.17 11.27
CA LEU A 27 15.85 -5.75 11.08
C LEU A 27 16.18 -6.69 12.24
N PHE A 28 16.77 -7.85 11.99
CA PHE A 28 17.25 -8.78 13.04
C PHE A 28 18.77 -8.85 13.12
N VAL A 29 19.46 -8.40 12.07
CA VAL A 29 20.92 -8.28 12.01
C VAL A 29 21.32 -6.85 12.33
N ASP A 30 22.41 -6.64 13.05
CA ASP A 30 22.86 -5.28 13.43
C ASP A 30 23.91 -4.70 12.46
N ASP A 31 24.41 -5.51 11.51
CA ASP A 31 25.54 -5.16 10.62
C ASP A 31 25.09 -4.56 9.26
N LEU A 32 23.93 -3.90 9.23
CA LEU A 32 23.43 -3.24 8.01
C LEU A 32 23.49 -1.72 8.18
N ASN A 33 24.22 -1.06 7.28
CA ASN A 33 24.25 0.40 7.22
C ASN A 33 23.08 0.95 6.40
N CYS A 34 22.77 2.23 6.62
CA CYS A 34 21.75 2.90 5.82
C CYS A 34 22.19 3.02 4.35
N PHE A 35 21.27 2.73 3.42
CA PHE A 35 21.51 2.86 1.98
C PHE A 35 21.99 4.27 1.57
N ASN A 36 21.51 5.30 2.26
CA ASN A 36 21.88 6.69 1.99
C ASN A 36 23.07 7.19 2.82
N HIS A 37 23.31 6.57 3.98
CA HIS A 37 24.35 6.97 4.92
C HIS A 37 25.14 5.73 5.35
N PRO A 38 26.27 5.42 4.70
CA PRO A 38 27.08 4.25 5.06
C PRO A 38 27.73 4.36 6.45
N ASP A 39 27.72 5.56 7.05
CA ASP A 39 28.28 5.86 8.38
C ASP A 39 27.25 5.69 9.53
N ASP A 40 25.95 5.59 9.21
CA ASP A 40 24.87 5.43 10.20
C ASP A 40 24.28 4.00 10.10
N ASP A 41 24.12 3.33 11.25
CA ASP A 41 23.49 2.01 11.32
C ASP A 41 22.01 2.06 10.90
N ALA A 42 21.58 1.07 10.13
CA ALA A 42 20.19 0.93 9.76
C ALA A 42 19.35 0.52 10.97
N ARG A 43 18.18 1.16 11.11
CA ARG A 43 17.21 0.84 12.16
C ARG A 43 16.09 -0.07 11.68
N GLY A 44 15.90 -0.14 10.37
CA GLY A 44 14.84 -0.92 9.75
C GLY A 44 14.98 -0.97 8.25
N VAL A 45 14.22 -1.88 7.65
CA VAL A 45 14.13 -2.09 6.20
C VAL A 45 12.78 -1.56 5.72
N CYS A 46 12.78 -0.79 4.65
CA CYS A 46 11.53 -0.34 4.05
C CYS A 46 10.77 -1.54 3.45
N VAL A 47 9.51 -1.73 3.83
CA VAL A 47 8.68 -2.84 3.33
C VAL A 47 8.33 -2.76 1.84
N ILE A 48 8.54 -1.60 1.21
CA ILE A 48 8.24 -1.37 -0.21
C ILE A 48 9.48 -1.60 -1.07
N CYS A 49 10.60 -0.94 -0.74
CA CYS A 49 11.82 -1.03 -1.54
C CYS A 49 12.84 -2.07 -1.04
N HIS A 50 12.56 -2.72 0.09
CA HIS A 50 13.44 -3.72 0.72
C HIS A 50 14.86 -3.24 0.99
N GLN A 51 15.05 -1.93 1.19
CA GLN A 51 16.35 -1.33 1.53
C GLN A 51 16.39 -0.89 2.98
N ALA A 52 17.59 -0.95 3.57
CA ALA A 52 17.84 -0.60 4.96
C ALA A 52 18.05 0.92 5.13
N TYR A 53 17.40 1.53 6.13
CA TYR A 53 17.50 2.95 6.43
C TYR A 53 17.73 3.23 7.92
N CYS A 54 18.48 4.30 8.21
CA CYS A 54 18.69 4.80 9.56
C CYS A 54 17.44 5.55 10.07
N LYS A 55 17.46 5.93 11.35
CA LYS A 55 16.37 6.69 12.00
C LYS A 55 16.03 8.02 11.31
N LYS A 56 16.98 8.61 10.56
CA LYS A 56 16.78 9.88 9.85
C LYS A 56 16.09 9.68 8.49
N CYS A 57 16.39 8.56 7.81
CA CYS A 57 15.90 8.30 6.46
C CYS A 57 14.65 7.42 6.42
N GLY A 58 14.28 6.79 7.54
CA GLY A 58 13.09 5.96 7.64
C GLY A 58 12.27 6.26 8.88
N LEU A 59 10.96 6.12 8.73
CA LEU A 59 9.95 6.28 9.77
C LEU A 59 9.10 5.01 9.85
N ARG A 60 8.64 4.69 11.06
CA ARG A 60 7.68 3.60 11.26
C ARG A 60 6.25 4.17 11.25
N VAL A 61 5.42 3.70 10.32
CA VAL A 61 4.03 4.13 10.14
C VAL A 61 3.14 2.87 10.13
N ASN A 62 2.06 2.86 10.91
CA ASN A 62 1.11 1.74 10.99
C ASN A 62 1.77 0.36 11.25
N GLY A 63 2.86 0.33 12.03
CA GLY A 63 3.58 -0.91 12.36
C GLY A 63 4.59 -1.37 11.31
N ALA A 64 4.60 -0.77 10.11
CA ALA A 64 5.57 -1.02 9.05
C ALA A 64 6.66 0.06 9.02
N PHE A 65 7.89 -0.32 8.69
CA PHE A 65 9.00 0.60 8.49
C PHE A 65 9.04 1.05 7.02
N LEU A 66 9.14 2.36 6.79
CA LEU A 66 9.11 2.99 5.48
C LEU A 66 10.26 3.99 5.37
N CYS A 67 10.83 4.12 4.17
CA CYS A 67 11.76 5.22 3.91
C CYS A 67 10.99 6.52 3.67
N ASP A 68 11.71 7.65 3.70
CA ASP A 68 11.15 8.98 3.48
C ASP A 68 10.34 9.08 2.17
N GLN A 69 10.86 8.49 1.09
CA GLN A 69 10.19 8.47 -0.23
C GLN A 69 8.86 7.73 -0.18
N HIS A 70 8.78 6.64 0.59
CA HIS A 70 7.56 5.83 0.69
C HIS A 70 6.69 6.18 1.92
N SER A 71 7.05 7.23 2.66
CA SER A 71 6.35 7.62 3.89
C SER A 71 4.95 8.21 3.63
N ASN A 72 4.74 8.74 2.43
CA ASN A 72 3.49 9.40 2.04
C ASN A 72 2.43 8.42 1.51
N TYR A 73 2.78 7.15 1.27
CA TYR A 73 1.82 6.18 0.76
C TYR A 73 0.91 5.65 1.87
N GLU A 74 -0.36 5.47 1.53
CA GLU A 74 -1.34 4.86 2.43
C GLU A 74 -1.12 3.34 2.47
N ILE A 75 -0.65 2.83 3.61
CA ILE A 75 -0.45 1.40 3.84
C ILE A 75 -1.43 0.88 4.87
N TYR A 76 -2.10 -0.20 4.53
CA TYR A 76 -3.08 -0.91 5.36
C TYR A 76 -2.78 -2.41 5.34
N GLU A 77 -2.47 -2.99 6.50
CA GLU A 77 -2.21 -4.43 6.67
C GLU A 77 -1.18 -5.05 5.69
N GLY A 78 -0.19 -4.27 5.25
CA GLY A 78 0.84 -4.72 4.28
C GLY A 78 0.43 -4.55 2.81
N MET A 79 -0.72 -3.92 2.57
CA MET A 79 -1.17 -3.48 1.25
C MET A 79 -0.94 -1.98 1.13
N VAL A 80 -0.44 -1.52 0.00
CA VAL A 80 -0.19 -0.10 -0.28
C VAL A 80 -1.08 0.37 -1.43
N ARG A 81 -1.63 1.56 -1.31
CA ARG A 81 -2.42 2.20 -2.36
C ARG A 81 -1.51 2.58 -3.54
N VAL A 82 -1.81 2.07 -4.72
CA VAL A 82 -1.14 2.45 -5.98
C VAL A 82 -1.93 3.52 -6.72
N PHE A 83 -3.25 3.35 -6.78
CA PHE A 83 -4.12 4.26 -7.51
C PHE A 83 -5.40 4.49 -6.71
N GLY A 84 -6.07 5.62 -6.90
CA GLY A 84 -7.43 5.79 -6.41
C GLY A 84 -8.19 6.82 -7.22
N SER A 85 -9.42 6.46 -7.57
CA SER A 85 -10.32 7.25 -8.41
C SER A 85 -11.75 7.03 -7.97
N SER A 86 -12.66 7.92 -8.37
CA SER A 86 -14.10 7.69 -8.25
C SER A 86 -14.68 6.90 -9.42
N ASP A 87 -13.89 6.67 -10.47
CA ASP A 87 -14.30 5.94 -11.66
C ASP A 87 -14.01 4.43 -11.51
N GLU A 88 -15.08 3.63 -11.42
CA GLU A 88 -14.99 2.17 -11.28
C GLU A 88 -14.40 1.50 -12.54
N GLN A 89 -14.63 2.04 -13.73
CA GLN A 89 -14.12 1.47 -14.96
C GLN A 89 -12.61 1.63 -15.04
N GLN A 90 -12.09 2.81 -14.69
CA GLN A 90 -10.66 3.07 -14.67
C GLN A 90 -9.93 2.20 -13.62
N VAL A 91 -10.51 2.04 -12.43
CA VAL A 91 -9.92 1.17 -11.40
C VAL A 91 -9.92 -0.29 -11.83
N ASN A 92 -11.01 -0.79 -12.41
CA ASN A 92 -11.06 -2.16 -12.91
C ASN A 92 -10.12 -2.39 -14.10
N TYR A 93 -9.92 -1.38 -14.95
CA TYR A 93 -8.94 -1.44 -16.04
C TYR A 93 -7.52 -1.66 -15.51
N TYR A 94 -7.05 -0.80 -14.59
CA TYR A 94 -5.73 -0.97 -13.98
C TYR A 94 -5.63 -2.28 -13.19
N LYS A 95 -6.69 -2.68 -12.48
CA LYS A 95 -6.74 -3.97 -11.80
C LYS A 95 -6.47 -5.12 -12.77
N SER A 96 -7.17 -5.17 -13.90
CA SER A 96 -6.99 -6.24 -14.89
C SER A 96 -5.55 -6.28 -15.42
N ILE A 97 -4.95 -5.13 -15.70
CA ILE A 97 -3.57 -5.08 -16.19
C ILE A 97 -2.57 -5.56 -15.14
N LEU A 98 -2.76 -5.19 -13.88
CA LEU A 98 -1.92 -5.68 -12.79
C LEU A 98 -2.07 -7.21 -12.62
N GLU A 99 -3.30 -7.74 -12.72
CA GLU A 99 -3.56 -9.19 -12.71
C GLU A 99 -2.89 -9.91 -13.89
N GLU A 100 -2.91 -9.32 -15.09
CA GLU A 100 -2.20 -9.86 -16.27
C GLU A 100 -0.68 -9.90 -16.09
N ASN A 101 -0.13 -8.97 -15.30
CA ASN A 101 1.30 -8.95 -14.94
C ASN A 101 1.64 -9.86 -13.75
N ASN A 102 0.73 -10.76 -13.34
CA ASN A 102 0.88 -11.67 -12.20
C ASN A 102 1.04 -10.96 -10.84
N LEU A 103 0.49 -9.76 -10.71
CA LEU A 103 0.39 -9.05 -9.45
C LEU A 103 -0.97 -9.35 -8.78
N HIS A 104 -1.07 -9.05 -7.49
CA HIS A 104 -2.25 -9.33 -6.67
C HIS A 104 -2.98 -8.04 -6.26
N PRO A 105 -3.62 -7.32 -7.18
CA PRO A 105 -4.33 -6.10 -6.86
C PRO A 105 -5.62 -6.39 -6.08
N PHE A 106 -5.89 -5.53 -5.11
CA PHE A 106 -7.08 -5.54 -4.29
C PHE A 106 -7.78 -4.18 -4.38
N VAL A 107 -9.07 -4.19 -4.66
CA VAL A 107 -9.89 -2.97 -4.69
C VAL A 107 -10.53 -2.76 -3.33
N TYR A 108 -10.18 -1.66 -2.69
CA TYR A 108 -10.79 -1.19 -1.46
C TYR A 108 -11.71 -0.01 -1.74
N GLU A 109 -13.01 -0.23 -1.60
CA GLU A 109 -14.02 0.81 -1.74
C GLU A 109 -14.61 1.15 -0.37
N ARG A 110 -14.54 2.42 0.03
CA ARG A 110 -15.21 2.88 1.25
C ARG A 110 -16.63 3.32 0.92
N LYS A 111 -17.55 2.36 0.79
CA LYS A 111 -18.99 2.68 0.69
C LYS A 111 -19.46 3.30 2.01
N THR A 112 -19.98 4.52 1.96
CA THR A 112 -20.72 5.10 3.09
C THR A 112 -22.03 4.33 3.25
N SER A 113 -21.99 3.30 4.10
CA SER A 113 -23.10 2.47 4.62
C SER A 113 -23.90 1.60 3.64
N PRO A 114 -24.03 0.28 3.89
CA PRO A 114 -25.11 -0.54 3.37
C PRO A 114 -26.32 -0.41 4.30
N LEU A 115 -27.18 0.57 4.07
CA LEU A 115 -28.52 0.61 4.67
C LEU A 115 -29.56 0.29 3.59
N SER A 116 -29.43 -0.88 2.97
CA SER A 116 -30.48 -1.48 2.14
C SER A 116 -31.10 -2.67 2.86
N ILE A 117 -31.72 -2.40 4.01
CA ILE A 117 -32.82 -3.23 4.52
C ILE A 117 -34.11 -2.55 4.04
N GLY A 118 -34.66 -3.04 2.92
CA GLY A 118 -36.07 -2.93 2.57
C GLY A 118 -36.73 -1.54 2.53
N GLY A 119 -35.97 -0.46 2.28
CA GLY A 119 -36.50 0.89 2.20
C GLY A 119 -36.25 1.49 0.82
N VAL A 120 -37.32 1.87 0.14
CA VAL A 120 -37.31 2.56 -1.16
C VAL A 120 -36.36 3.78 -1.10
N ASP A 121 -35.40 3.85 -2.02
CA ASP A 121 -34.43 4.95 -2.11
C ASP A 121 -35.12 6.27 -2.51
N TYR A 122 -35.61 7.02 -1.52
CA TYR A 122 -36.06 8.40 -1.70
C TYR A 122 -34.90 9.42 -1.62
N SER A 123 -33.72 9.08 -2.14
CA SER A 123 -32.66 10.09 -2.38
C SER A 123 -32.78 10.74 -3.77
N ILE A 124 -33.91 10.51 -4.45
CA ILE A 124 -34.33 11.27 -5.62
C ILE A 124 -35.22 12.41 -5.10
N PHE A 125 -34.78 13.66 -5.33
CA PHE A 125 -35.47 14.92 -5.02
C PHE A 125 -35.32 15.44 -3.57
N ASN A 126 -34.22 16.16 -3.31
CA ASN A 126 -34.29 17.32 -2.43
C ASN A 126 -34.05 18.59 -3.26
N ALA A 127 -35.13 19.33 -3.50
CA ALA A 127 -35.09 20.66 -4.09
C ALA A 127 -34.60 21.64 -3.02
N GLY A 128 -33.31 21.98 -3.06
CA GLY A 128 -32.72 22.95 -2.13
C GLY A 128 -31.22 22.99 -2.36
N GLY A 129 -30.74 24.09 -2.92
CA GLY A 129 -29.37 24.23 -3.39
C GLY A 129 -28.35 24.03 -2.29
N ASP A 130 -27.54 22.98 -2.41
CA ASP A 130 -26.17 22.95 -1.94
C ASP A 130 -25.40 21.89 -2.74
N THR A 131 -24.79 22.32 -3.86
CA THR A 131 -23.99 21.47 -4.77
C THR A 131 -22.60 21.13 -4.21
N GLY A 132 -22.41 21.17 -2.89
CA GLY A 132 -21.07 21.23 -2.28
C GLY A 132 -20.48 19.92 -1.76
N LYS A 133 -21.27 18.89 -1.45
CA LYS A 133 -20.74 17.66 -0.82
C LYS A 133 -21.50 16.40 -1.24
N ARG A 134 -21.32 15.97 -2.49
CA ARG A 134 -21.46 14.54 -2.78
C ARG A 134 -20.23 13.87 -2.20
N LEU A 135 -20.44 13.04 -1.17
CA LEU A 135 -19.46 12.10 -0.65
C LEU A 135 -19.00 11.24 -1.84
N ALA A 136 -17.90 11.63 -2.49
CA ALA A 136 -17.31 10.86 -3.55
C ALA A 136 -16.80 9.56 -2.91
N SER A 137 -17.46 8.46 -3.21
CA SER A 137 -16.94 7.13 -2.95
C SER A 137 -15.63 7.00 -3.71
N GLU A 138 -14.51 7.16 -3.01
CA GLU A 138 -13.18 6.93 -3.57
C GLU A 138 -12.93 5.42 -3.56
N ILE A 139 -12.66 4.88 -4.75
CA ILE A 139 -12.27 3.50 -4.96
C ILE A 139 -10.74 3.48 -4.99
N LYS A 140 -10.12 2.76 -4.04
CA LYS A 140 -8.67 2.64 -3.92
C LYS A 140 -8.22 1.30 -4.47
N LEU A 141 -7.25 1.32 -5.38
CA LEU A 141 -6.55 0.14 -5.84
C LEU A 141 -5.29 -0.05 -5.00
N MET A 142 -5.21 -1.18 -4.32
CA MET A 142 -4.12 -1.52 -3.41
C MET A 142 -3.38 -2.76 -3.91
N VAL A 143 -2.09 -2.87 -3.63
CA VAL A 143 -1.26 -4.05 -3.94
C VAL A 143 -0.39 -4.41 -2.73
N PRO A 144 0.10 -5.64 -2.61
CA PRO A 144 1.10 -6.00 -1.59
C PRO A 144 2.32 -5.09 -1.68
N CYS A 145 2.89 -4.70 -0.52
CA CYS A 145 4.07 -3.81 -0.50
C CYS A 145 5.24 -4.34 -1.34
N SER A 146 5.41 -5.66 -1.40
CA SER A 146 6.43 -6.34 -2.21
C SER A 146 6.30 -6.10 -3.72
N GLU A 147 5.07 -5.84 -4.19
CA GLU A 147 4.69 -5.71 -5.60
C GLU A 147 4.56 -4.25 -6.05
N PHE A 148 4.55 -3.32 -5.10
CA PHE A 148 4.29 -1.91 -5.32
C PHE A 148 5.17 -1.28 -6.41
N LEU A 149 6.49 -1.51 -6.35
CA LEU A 149 7.42 -0.94 -7.32
C LEU A 149 7.18 -1.42 -8.75
N GLN A 150 6.61 -2.62 -8.93
CA GLN A 150 6.25 -3.13 -10.25
C GLN A 150 4.93 -2.51 -10.70
N ALA A 151 3.94 -2.46 -9.81
CA ALA A 151 2.64 -1.87 -10.08
C ALA A 151 2.74 -0.38 -10.46
N GLU A 152 3.55 0.40 -9.73
CA GLU A 152 3.76 1.82 -9.99
C GLU A 152 4.36 2.06 -11.38
N LYS A 153 5.37 1.28 -11.78
CA LYS A 153 5.97 1.38 -13.12
C LYS A 153 4.97 1.10 -14.22
N ILE A 154 4.18 0.04 -14.08
CA ILE A 154 3.18 -0.35 -15.09
C ILE A 154 2.15 0.78 -15.25
N ILE A 155 1.67 1.37 -14.15
CA ILE A 155 0.70 2.46 -14.21
C ILE A 155 1.31 3.70 -14.86
N ASP A 156 2.55 4.06 -14.49
CA ASP A 156 3.26 5.20 -15.07
C ASP A 156 3.47 5.03 -16.59
N GLU A 157 3.83 3.83 -17.05
CA GLU A 157 3.96 3.51 -18.49
C GLU A 157 2.62 3.64 -19.25
N LEU A 158 1.50 3.29 -18.60
CA LEU A 158 0.16 3.40 -19.20
C LEU A 158 -0.31 4.85 -19.31
N GLU A 159 -0.04 5.68 -18.31
CA GLU A 159 -0.36 7.11 -18.35
C GLU A 159 0.45 7.81 -19.45
N HIS A 160 1.74 7.52 -19.59
CA HIS A 160 2.56 8.08 -20.67
C HIS A 160 2.16 7.58 -22.07
N SER A 161 1.61 6.36 -22.17
CA SER A 161 1.14 5.80 -23.44
C SER A 161 -0.19 6.39 -23.92
N THR A 162 -0.97 7.01 -23.03
CA THR A 162 -2.26 7.64 -23.37
C THR A 162 -2.12 9.08 -23.86
N GLU A 163 -0.92 9.65 -23.84
CA GLU A 163 -0.61 11.02 -24.27
C GLU A 163 -0.05 11.15 -25.72
N GLN A 164 -0.01 10.05 -26.50
CA GLN A 164 0.46 10.05 -27.92
C GLN A 164 -0.67 9.87 -28.94
#